data_AF-A0A9N9N6H4-F1
#
_entry.id   AF-A0A9N9N6H4-F1
#
_cell.length_a   1.000
_cell.length_b   1.000
_cell.length_c   1.000
_cell.angle_alpha   90.00
_cell.angle_beta   90.00
_cell.angle_gamma   90.00
#
_symmetry.space_group_name_H-M   'P 1'
#
loop_
_entity.id
_entity.type
_entity.pdbx_description
1 polymer ?
#
loop_
_entity_poly.entity_id
_entity_poly.type
_entity_poly.pdbx_seq_one_letter_code
_entity_poly.pdbx_strand_id
1 'polypeptide(L)'
;DVLNCDNNSNCEECKKVNKDRVELEEYLKEKDNEKSETETKQTIENYIKLNRQSVSDKLTRMLSAIIIRKGLSSESLEIINMHLENFIINMQSRGLPDHKRIRNIEEMWNALRSNISSKDKATPVERLIDDEVKYYYNLLPNDLHNKYKNGICPDLSKCKAYKPMSYNALTSFSQCLEKKDVHDLQGKLDTLADLIFKDKTSQHIYPGIVNDLKKVIYMTIVNFQKTRSKFESDFKWNVHLYALLKFKPKMKKFQDDWEKENSSLGILDQKKEEYLKIIDTQLQYGHSLVSEGHTVGDYLLRVIHKKAMKAGNSERVRAVNDIAWMTNSETVRLKYFVELAEQVQKGDKEAAISHFLSPELSIKNWFVRTVNRNKSGNPERKYKETFNAEFERVLQEICNCKNFEEIKVYVNNYMTHVDKVDYKLDLKHTLIKDGSFKLFQRIIKKELENKGDGSYSNPEPFQDPSDDKSIMKRLGCTETCYWCGALCWGSRDHHENSDMTKVHHTSHQPRGLSGKKNKATLELRAVPCHKMTDDLYVWYHGKMCATTWGNAKARDFSDWKFEAHCNGVFNDLMCWFFEKLHHNLAAKWDCKPAPSKEMRDHGCLFLNYYKIISTIRTKL
;
A
#
# COMPACT_ATOMS: atom_id res chain seq x y z
N ASP A 1 -4.62 -21.56 20.51
CA ASP A 1 -3.66 -21.87 21.60
C ASP A 1 -2.56 -20.82 21.75
N VAL A 2 -2.91 -19.59 22.17
CA VAL A 2 -1.93 -18.51 22.44
C VAL A 2 -2.19 -17.90 23.82
N LEU A 3 -2.22 -18.74 24.85
CA LEU A 3 -2.46 -18.30 26.23
C LEU A 3 -1.43 -18.82 27.25
N ASN A 4 -0.29 -19.39 26.81
CA ASN A 4 0.72 -19.90 27.74
C ASN A 4 2.15 -19.71 27.22
N CYS A 5 2.58 -18.47 27.01
CA CYS A 5 4.00 -18.17 26.76
C CYS A 5 4.79 -17.97 28.06
N ASP A 6 4.12 -17.84 29.21
CA ASP A 6 4.82 -17.62 30.49
C ASP A 6 5.65 -18.85 30.94
N ASN A 7 5.49 -20.02 30.32
CA ASN A 7 6.22 -21.25 30.67
C ASN A 7 7.15 -21.81 29.58
N ASN A 8 7.31 -21.17 28.42
CA ASN A 8 8.15 -21.71 27.34
C ASN A 8 9.41 -20.86 27.12
N SER A 9 10.36 -20.99 28.04
CA SER A 9 11.70 -20.37 28.03
C SER A 9 12.61 -20.78 26.85
N ASN A 10 12.09 -21.54 25.89
CA ASN A 10 12.87 -22.17 24.82
C ASN A 10 12.77 -21.52 23.42
N CYS A 11 11.90 -20.54 23.20
CA CYS A 11 11.85 -19.77 21.95
C CYS A 11 13.08 -18.84 21.83
N GLU A 12 13.71 -18.76 20.65
CA GLU A 12 14.90 -17.92 20.40
C GLU A 12 14.64 -16.43 20.67
N GLU A 13 13.47 -15.91 20.28
CA GLU A 13 13.10 -14.52 20.57
C GLU A 13 12.92 -14.28 22.07
N CYS A 14 12.31 -15.23 22.81
CA CYS A 14 12.16 -15.13 24.26
C CYS A 14 13.53 -15.16 24.96
N LYS A 15 14.47 -15.99 24.48
CA LYS A 15 15.85 -16.04 24.99
C LYS A 15 16.58 -14.72 24.75
N LYS A 16 16.45 -14.16 23.54
CA LYS A 16 17.04 -12.86 23.19
C LYS A 16 16.48 -11.73 24.06
N VAL A 17 15.16 -11.65 24.20
CA VAL A 17 14.51 -10.63 25.04
C VAL A 17 14.92 -10.78 26.51
N ASN A 18 15.01 -12.01 27.03
CA ASN A 18 15.50 -12.23 28.39
C ASN A 18 16.96 -11.77 28.57
N LYS A 19 17.82 -12.02 27.56
CA LYS A 19 19.19 -11.53 27.58
C LYS A 19 19.25 -10.00 27.59
N ASP A 20 18.52 -9.35 26.69
CA ASP A 20 18.45 -7.88 26.62
C ASP A 20 17.90 -7.28 27.93
N ARG A 21 16.95 -7.99 28.60
CA ARG A 21 16.42 -7.59 29.90
C ARG A 21 17.48 -7.68 31.00
N VAL A 22 18.25 -8.76 31.05
CA VAL A 22 19.35 -8.93 32.01
C VAL A 22 20.43 -7.86 31.79
N GLU A 23 20.85 -7.63 30.55
CA GLU A 23 21.84 -6.59 30.21
C GLU A 23 21.35 -5.18 30.62
N LEU A 24 20.06 -4.89 30.43
CA LEU A 24 19.47 -3.63 30.90
C LEU A 24 19.42 -3.53 32.42
N GLU A 25 19.06 -4.60 33.12
CA GLU A 25 19.04 -4.65 34.59
C GLU A 25 20.45 -4.44 35.17
N GLU A 26 21.48 -5.02 34.54
CA GLU A 26 22.89 -4.80 34.89
C GLU A 26 23.31 -3.34 34.66
N TYR A 27 23.01 -2.78 33.49
CA TYR A 27 23.30 -1.37 33.17
C TYR A 27 22.64 -0.39 34.14
N LEU A 28 21.38 -0.65 34.53
CA LEU A 28 20.66 0.22 35.47
C LEU A 28 21.26 0.16 36.88
N LYS A 29 21.69 -1.02 37.34
CA LYS A 29 22.40 -1.20 38.62
C LYS A 29 23.75 -0.48 38.63
N GLU A 30 24.49 -0.52 37.53
CA GLU A 30 25.78 0.17 37.40
C GLU A 30 25.70 1.71 37.47
N LYS A 31 24.51 2.29 37.24
CA LYS A 31 24.30 3.75 37.26
C LYS A 31 23.95 4.32 38.64
N ASP A 32 23.84 3.48 39.67
CA ASP A 32 23.69 3.86 41.08
C ASP A 32 22.57 4.90 41.33
N ASN A 33 21.46 4.77 40.61
CA ASN A 33 20.30 5.66 40.69
C ASN A 33 19.01 4.84 40.76
N GLU A 34 18.71 4.35 41.96
CA GLU A 34 17.59 3.46 42.28
C GLU A 34 16.22 4.01 41.84
N LYS A 35 16.05 5.34 41.87
CA LYS A 35 14.83 6.01 41.38
C LYS A 35 14.69 5.89 39.86
N SER A 36 15.77 6.16 39.12
CA SER A 36 15.79 6.04 37.66
C SER A 36 15.62 4.58 37.20
N GLU A 37 16.18 3.62 37.95
CA GLU A 37 15.99 2.19 37.71
C GLU A 37 14.51 1.78 37.86
N THR A 38 13.89 2.18 38.97
CA THR A 38 12.48 1.86 39.26
C THR A 38 11.52 2.48 38.24
N GLU A 39 11.72 3.76 37.89
CA GLU A 39 10.91 4.45 36.88
C GLU A 39 11.07 3.81 35.48
N THR A 40 12.28 3.37 35.13
CA THR A 40 12.56 2.72 33.85
C THR A 40 11.88 1.35 33.78
N LYS A 41 12.02 0.52 34.82
CA LYS A 41 11.36 -0.80 34.93
C LYS A 41 9.84 -0.67 34.82
N GLN A 42 9.24 0.24 35.59
CA GLN A 42 7.81 0.49 35.56
C GLN A 42 7.33 0.96 34.17
N THR A 43 8.11 1.80 33.50
CA THR A 43 7.80 2.27 32.14
C THR A 43 7.78 1.13 31.13
N ILE A 44 8.76 0.22 31.21
CA ILE A 44 8.84 -0.97 30.34
C ILE A 44 7.65 -1.90 30.60
N GLU A 45 7.35 -2.20 31.86
CA GLU A 45 6.21 -3.05 32.22
C GLU A 45 4.88 -2.47 31.76
N ASN A 46 4.68 -1.16 31.96
CA ASN A 46 3.49 -0.47 31.47
C ASN A 46 3.38 -0.55 29.95
N TYR A 47 4.49 -0.33 29.23
CA TYR A 47 4.51 -0.45 27.78
C TYR A 47 4.17 -1.88 27.31
N ILE A 48 4.75 -2.91 27.94
CA ILE A 48 4.47 -4.32 27.62
C ILE A 48 2.99 -4.63 27.87
N LYS A 49 2.44 -4.21 29.01
CA LYS A 49 1.03 -4.44 29.35
C LYS A 49 0.09 -3.78 28.36
N LEU A 50 0.33 -2.51 28.01
CA LEU A 50 -0.46 -1.77 27.02
C LEU A 50 -0.38 -2.43 25.65
N ASN A 51 0.81 -2.84 25.22
CA ASN A 51 0.99 -3.50 23.92
C ASN A 51 0.30 -4.87 23.88
N ARG A 52 0.40 -5.68 24.94
CA ARG A 52 -0.31 -6.97 25.05
C ARG A 52 -1.82 -6.78 24.97
N GLN A 53 -2.37 -5.80 25.70
CA GLN A 53 -3.79 -5.49 25.65
C GLN A 53 -4.22 -5.04 24.25
N SER A 54 -3.47 -4.12 23.64
CA SER A 54 -3.74 -3.63 22.27
C SER A 54 -3.72 -4.75 21.24
N VAL A 55 -2.74 -5.67 21.30
CA VAL A 55 -2.67 -6.84 20.41
C VAL A 55 -3.82 -7.80 20.66
N SER A 56 -4.17 -8.06 21.92
CA SER A 56 -5.32 -8.92 22.28
C SER A 56 -6.63 -8.36 21.75
N ASP A 57 -6.88 -7.06 21.95
CA ASP A 57 -8.07 -6.37 21.46
C ASP A 57 -8.13 -6.42 19.93
N LYS A 58 -6.99 -6.16 19.28
CA LYS A 58 -6.86 -6.27 17.82
C LYS A 58 -7.20 -7.68 17.32
N LEU A 59 -6.61 -8.73 17.90
CA LEU A 59 -6.86 -10.11 17.51
C LEU A 59 -8.33 -10.49 17.75
N THR A 60 -8.93 -10.04 18.85
CA THR A 60 -10.34 -10.26 19.15
C THR A 60 -11.26 -9.60 18.12
N ARG A 61 -10.96 -8.36 17.72
CA ARG A 61 -11.69 -7.65 16.64
C ARG A 61 -11.53 -8.38 15.31
N MET A 62 -10.30 -8.77 14.94
CA MET A 62 -10.04 -9.52 13.71
C MET A 62 -10.75 -10.87 13.69
N LEU A 63 -10.78 -11.60 14.81
CA LEU A 63 -11.52 -12.87 14.93
C LEU A 63 -13.01 -12.67 14.77
N SER A 64 -13.58 -11.64 15.41
CA SER A 64 -14.99 -11.28 15.29
C SER A 64 -15.36 -10.87 13.85
N ALA A 65 -14.50 -10.08 13.21
CA ALA A 65 -14.63 -9.71 11.81
C ALA A 65 -14.51 -10.92 10.89
N ILE A 66 -13.63 -11.88 11.17
CA ILE A 66 -13.53 -13.16 10.42
C ILE A 66 -14.82 -13.96 10.54
N ILE A 67 -15.47 -13.98 11.70
CA ILE A 67 -16.75 -14.68 11.89
C ILE A 67 -17.85 -14.07 10.99
N ILE A 68 -17.97 -12.74 10.95
CA ILE A 68 -18.93 -12.04 10.07
C ILE A 68 -18.51 -12.16 8.59
N ARG A 69 -17.20 -12.18 8.33
CA ARG A 69 -16.66 -12.38 6.98
C ARG A 69 -17.02 -13.76 6.47
N LYS A 70 -16.93 -14.80 7.30
CA LYS A 70 -17.30 -16.20 7.00
C LYS A 70 -18.80 -16.47 6.85
N GLY A 71 -19.64 -15.45 7.00
CA GLY A 71 -21.04 -15.46 6.59
C GLY A 71 -21.95 -14.83 7.62
N LEU A 72 -23.24 -15.12 7.52
CA LEU A 72 -24.18 -14.85 8.59
C LEU A 72 -23.70 -15.61 9.83
N SER A 73 -23.14 -14.88 10.80
CA SER A 73 -22.88 -15.49 12.10
C SER A 73 -24.19 -16.08 12.64
N SER A 74 -24.13 -17.19 13.36
CA SER A 74 -25.30 -17.79 14.01
C SER A 74 -26.09 -16.73 14.80
N GLU A 75 -25.37 -15.81 15.44
CA GLU A 75 -25.92 -14.66 16.14
C GLU A 75 -26.62 -13.63 15.23
N SER A 76 -26.04 -13.30 14.07
CA SER A 76 -26.72 -12.42 13.09
C SER A 76 -28.00 -13.06 12.58
N LEU A 77 -27.94 -14.38 12.33
CA LEU A 77 -29.07 -15.17 11.89
C LEU A 77 -30.15 -15.25 12.97
N GLU A 78 -29.77 -15.38 14.24
CA GLU A 78 -30.69 -15.36 15.39
C GLU A 78 -31.38 -14.01 15.54
N ILE A 79 -30.67 -12.89 15.39
CA ILE A 79 -31.28 -11.55 15.43
C ILE A 79 -32.30 -11.39 14.29
N ILE A 80 -31.90 -11.78 13.08
CA ILE A 80 -32.78 -11.78 11.90
C ILE A 80 -34.00 -12.68 12.14
N ASN A 81 -33.79 -13.90 12.61
CA ASN A 81 -34.85 -14.87 12.87
C ASN A 81 -35.81 -14.43 13.97
N MET A 82 -35.32 -13.90 15.09
CA MET A 82 -36.14 -13.40 16.19
C MET A 82 -37.04 -12.25 15.72
N HIS A 83 -36.50 -11.32 14.93
CA HIS A 83 -37.33 -10.25 14.34
C HIS A 83 -38.32 -10.81 13.32
N LEU A 84 -37.90 -11.73 12.44
CA LEU A 84 -38.81 -12.40 11.50
C LEU A 84 -39.93 -13.15 12.20
N GLU A 85 -39.66 -13.91 13.26
CA GLU A 85 -40.67 -14.65 14.02
C GLU A 85 -41.68 -13.70 14.67
N ASN A 86 -41.22 -12.63 15.31
CA ASN A 86 -42.10 -11.58 15.84
C ASN A 86 -42.96 -10.94 14.74
N PHE A 87 -42.44 -10.77 13.52
CA PHE A 87 -43.22 -10.22 12.40
C PHE A 87 -44.20 -11.23 11.81
N ILE A 88 -43.80 -12.49 11.65
CA ILE A 88 -44.62 -13.57 11.08
C ILE A 88 -45.78 -13.92 12.02
N ILE A 89 -45.55 -13.97 13.33
CA ILE A 89 -46.60 -14.21 14.35
C ILE A 89 -47.67 -13.12 14.31
N ASN A 90 -47.28 -11.89 13.96
CA ASN A 90 -48.19 -10.75 13.84
C ASN A 90 -48.89 -10.65 12.47
N MET A 91 -48.69 -11.60 11.55
CA MET A 91 -49.30 -11.60 10.21
C MET A 91 -50.39 -12.65 10.02
N GLN A 92 -51.60 -12.17 9.73
CA GLN A 92 -52.67 -12.97 9.12
C GLN A 92 -52.50 -12.98 7.59
N SER A 93 -51.88 -14.05 7.06
CA SER A 93 -52.06 -14.65 5.73
C SER A 93 -52.09 -13.81 4.43
N ARG A 94 -51.92 -12.49 4.44
CA ARG A 94 -51.76 -11.64 3.24
C ARG A 94 -50.35 -11.06 3.17
N GLY A 95 -49.72 -11.15 2.00
CA GLY A 95 -48.38 -10.62 1.74
C GLY A 95 -48.23 -9.13 2.10
N LEU A 96 -47.01 -8.74 2.47
CA LEU A 96 -46.67 -7.36 2.83
C LEU A 96 -46.83 -6.41 1.62
N PRO A 97 -47.44 -5.23 1.81
CA PRO A 97 -47.26 -4.11 0.88
C PRO A 97 -45.79 -3.69 0.81
N ASP A 98 -45.29 -3.36 -0.39
CA ASP A 98 -43.86 -3.07 -0.63
C ASP A 98 -43.28 -2.00 0.31
N HIS A 99 -44.02 -0.93 0.61
CA HIS A 99 -43.57 0.13 1.51
C HIS A 99 -43.36 -0.34 2.97
N LYS A 100 -44.18 -1.29 3.47
CA LYS A 100 -43.98 -1.88 4.80
C LYS A 100 -42.80 -2.84 4.79
N ARG A 101 -42.61 -3.58 3.70
CA ARG A 101 -41.48 -4.50 3.52
C ARG A 101 -40.15 -3.76 3.56
N ILE A 102 -40.00 -2.66 2.79
CA ILE A 102 -38.79 -1.84 2.77
C ILE A 102 -38.47 -1.28 4.16
N ARG A 103 -39.46 -0.72 4.85
CA ARG A 103 -39.26 -0.18 6.21
C ARG A 103 -38.81 -1.26 7.20
N ASN A 104 -39.41 -2.44 7.15
CA ASN A 104 -39.04 -3.55 8.04
C ASN A 104 -37.62 -4.06 7.76
N ILE A 105 -37.19 -4.08 6.50
CA ILE A 105 -35.82 -4.43 6.12
C ILE A 105 -34.83 -3.45 6.75
N GLU A 106 -35.11 -2.15 6.71
CA GLU A 106 -34.28 -1.12 7.33
C GLU A 106 -34.25 -1.22 8.86
N GLU A 107 -35.39 -1.50 9.50
CA GLU A 107 -35.48 -1.73 10.95
C GLU A 107 -34.61 -2.92 11.38
N MET A 108 -34.70 -4.05 10.67
CA MET A 108 -33.89 -5.24 10.94
C MET A 108 -32.40 -5.00 10.71
N TRP A 109 -32.03 -4.29 9.65
CA TRP A 109 -30.65 -3.89 9.39
C TRP A 109 -30.10 -2.99 10.51
N ASN A 110 -30.87 -2.00 10.95
CA ASN A 110 -30.46 -1.09 12.02
C ASN A 110 -30.32 -1.81 13.36
N ALA A 111 -31.19 -2.77 13.67
CA ALA A 111 -31.09 -3.61 14.86
C ALA A 111 -29.82 -4.47 14.86
N LEU A 112 -29.53 -5.12 13.73
CA LEU A 112 -28.31 -5.91 13.52
C LEU A 112 -27.04 -5.05 13.67
N ARG A 113 -27.02 -3.89 13.00
CA ARG A 113 -25.91 -2.94 13.06
C ARG A 113 -25.70 -2.40 14.47
N SER A 114 -26.77 -2.11 15.20
CA SER A 114 -26.71 -1.64 16.59
C SER A 114 -26.20 -2.71 17.54
N ASN A 115 -26.62 -3.97 17.36
CA ASN A 115 -26.13 -5.09 18.15
C ASN A 115 -24.61 -5.26 17.98
N ILE A 116 -24.13 -5.30 16.74
CA ILE A 116 -22.69 -5.43 16.44
C ILE A 116 -21.91 -4.22 16.96
N SER A 117 -22.42 -3.00 16.77
CA SER A 117 -21.80 -1.78 17.30
C SER A 117 -21.73 -1.75 18.83
N SER A 118 -22.70 -2.32 19.54
CA SER A 118 -22.70 -2.35 21.00
C SER A 118 -21.59 -3.23 21.59
N LYS A 119 -21.10 -4.20 20.80
CA LYS A 119 -20.03 -5.13 21.17
C LYS A 119 -18.64 -4.61 20.80
N ASP A 120 -18.54 -3.82 19.74
CA ASP A 120 -17.28 -3.17 19.36
C ASP A 120 -17.06 -1.93 20.25
N LYS A 121 -16.57 -2.15 21.48
CA LYS A 121 -16.15 -1.09 22.41
C LYS A 121 -14.83 -0.44 21.96
N ALA A 122 -14.77 0.02 20.70
CA ALA A 122 -13.60 0.67 20.16
C ALA A 122 -13.46 2.08 20.77
N THR A 123 -12.29 2.36 21.33
CA THR A 123 -11.96 3.73 21.76
C THR A 123 -11.83 4.60 20.51
N PRO A 124 -12.45 5.81 20.46
CA PRO A 124 -12.34 6.69 19.31
C PRO A 124 -10.87 6.94 18.94
N VAL A 125 -10.59 6.86 17.63
CA VAL A 125 -9.24 7.00 17.06
C VAL A 125 -8.53 8.27 17.53
N GLU A 126 -9.25 9.39 17.57
CA GLU A 126 -8.70 10.67 18.02
C GLU A 126 -8.24 10.63 19.47
N ARG A 127 -8.99 9.93 20.34
CA ARG A 127 -8.64 9.77 21.74
C ARG A 127 -7.38 8.92 21.91
N LEU A 128 -7.24 7.84 21.13
CA LEU A 128 -6.03 7.01 21.15
C LEU A 128 -4.78 7.82 20.77
N ILE A 129 -4.88 8.67 19.73
CA ILE A 129 -3.78 9.55 19.32
C ILE A 129 -3.50 10.59 20.41
N ASP A 130 -4.53 11.21 20.98
CA ASP A 130 -4.37 12.25 21.99
C ASP A 130 -3.75 11.71 23.30
N ASP A 131 -4.11 10.49 23.70
CA ASP A 131 -3.52 9.82 24.86
C ASP A 131 -2.04 9.48 24.64
N GLU A 132 -1.67 8.98 23.44
CA GLU A 132 -0.28 8.78 23.01
C GLU A 132 0.53 10.07 23.00
N VAL A 133 -0.04 11.15 22.45
CA VAL A 133 0.60 12.47 22.43
C VAL A 133 0.82 12.97 23.85
N LYS A 134 -0.20 12.88 24.70
CA LYS A 134 -0.07 13.27 26.12
C LYS A 134 1.04 12.50 26.83
N TYR A 135 1.23 11.22 26.50
CA TYR A 135 2.27 10.40 27.09
C TYR A 135 3.69 10.82 26.63
N TYR A 136 3.93 10.93 25.32
CA TYR A 136 5.28 11.19 24.77
C TYR A 136 5.68 12.68 24.68
N TYR A 137 4.69 13.57 24.79
CA TYR A 137 4.84 15.02 24.77
C TYR A 137 4.32 15.64 26.09
N ASN A 138 4.45 14.94 27.21
CA ASN A 138 4.07 15.44 28.54
C ASN A 138 4.79 16.75 28.95
N LEU A 139 5.96 17.03 28.38
CA LEU A 139 6.74 18.26 28.57
C LEU A 139 6.50 19.32 27.48
N LEU A 140 5.47 19.17 26.64
CA LEU A 140 5.15 20.15 25.62
C LEU A 140 4.75 21.49 26.27
N PRO A 141 5.32 22.64 25.84
CA PRO A 141 4.91 23.95 26.32
C PRO A 141 3.39 24.17 26.21
N ASN A 142 2.80 24.80 27.23
CA ASN A 142 1.35 24.98 27.33
C ASN A 142 0.72 25.71 26.13
N ASP A 143 1.43 26.68 25.55
CA ASP A 143 0.98 27.41 24.37
C ASP A 143 0.88 26.49 23.13
N LEU A 144 1.86 25.60 22.95
CA LEU A 144 1.87 24.61 21.88
C LEU A 144 0.86 23.49 22.12
N HIS A 145 0.64 23.09 23.37
CA HIS A 145 -0.42 22.15 23.74
C HIS A 145 -1.82 22.69 23.40
N ASN A 146 -2.07 23.98 23.69
CA ASN A 146 -3.32 24.64 23.32
C ASN A 146 -3.50 24.72 21.79
N LYS A 147 -2.42 25.03 21.05
CA LYS A 147 -2.45 24.99 19.58
C LYS A 147 -2.73 23.59 19.05
N TYR A 148 -2.14 22.54 19.63
CA TYR A 148 -2.41 21.15 19.27
C TYR A 148 -3.90 20.81 19.45
N LYS A 149 -4.46 21.07 20.64
CA LYS A 149 -5.88 20.81 20.94
C LYS A 149 -6.83 21.55 20.00
N ASN A 150 -6.50 22.78 19.64
CA ASN A 150 -7.31 23.62 18.76
C ASN A 150 -7.06 23.37 17.27
N GLY A 151 -6.15 22.46 16.90
CA GLY A 151 -5.81 22.17 15.51
C GLY A 151 -5.07 23.30 14.79
N ILE A 152 -4.44 24.22 15.52
CA ILE A 152 -3.79 25.42 14.96
C ILE A 152 -2.39 25.06 14.47
N CYS A 153 -2.23 24.93 13.15
CA CYS A 153 -0.95 24.61 12.53
C CYS A 153 0.02 25.81 12.57
N PRO A 154 1.26 25.66 13.07
CA PRO A 154 2.22 26.75 13.10
C PRO A 154 2.74 27.08 11.68
N ASP A 155 2.88 28.37 11.39
CA ASP A 155 3.52 28.87 10.17
C ASP A 155 5.04 28.88 10.35
N LEU A 156 5.69 27.79 9.94
CA LEU A 156 7.15 27.61 10.09
C LEU A 156 7.97 28.71 9.40
N SER A 157 7.42 29.42 8.40
CA SER A 157 8.12 30.54 7.73
C SER A 157 8.25 31.78 8.60
N LYS A 158 7.39 31.91 9.62
CA LYS A 158 7.38 33.03 10.58
C LYS A 158 8.09 32.68 11.89
N CYS A 159 8.42 31.41 12.10
CA CYS A 159 9.12 30.96 13.30
C CYS A 159 10.62 31.25 13.18
N LYS A 160 11.20 31.86 14.23
CA LYS A 160 12.64 32.05 14.34
C LYS A 160 13.32 30.69 14.45
N ALA A 161 14.01 30.27 13.40
CA ALA A 161 14.71 29.00 13.28
C ALA A 161 16.11 29.03 13.91
N TYR A 162 16.77 30.20 13.90
CA TYR A 162 18.16 30.35 14.29
C TYR A 162 18.36 31.46 15.32
N LYS A 163 19.42 31.35 16.13
CA LYS A 163 19.89 32.45 16.97
C LYS A 163 20.27 33.68 16.14
N PRO A 164 20.06 34.90 16.65
CA PRO A 164 20.61 36.09 16.03
C PRO A 164 22.15 36.00 16.01
N MET A 165 22.76 35.99 14.83
CA MET A 165 24.21 36.24 14.71
C MET A 165 24.45 37.73 14.59
N SER A 166 25.22 38.29 15.53
CA SER A 166 25.77 39.64 15.47
C SER A 166 27.25 39.54 15.12
N TYR A 167 27.59 39.66 13.85
CA TYR A 167 28.95 40.00 13.40
C TYR A 167 28.85 41.09 12.34
N ASN A 168 29.42 42.26 12.64
CA ASN A 168 29.68 43.41 11.77
C ASN A 168 28.72 43.60 10.58
N ALA A 169 27.64 44.35 10.83
CA ALA A 169 26.90 45.31 9.99
C ALA A 169 26.68 45.13 8.46
N LEU A 170 27.11 44.06 7.78
CA LEU A 170 27.03 44.01 6.30
C LEU A 170 26.43 42.73 5.69
N THR A 171 26.05 41.72 6.47
CA THR A 171 25.16 40.63 5.97
C THR A 171 24.18 40.18 7.05
N SER A 172 22.92 40.58 6.94
CA SER A 172 21.83 40.12 7.80
C SER A 172 21.35 38.74 7.35
N PHE A 173 21.72 37.69 8.10
CA PHE A 173 21.10 36.38 7.90
C PHE A 173 19.68 36.39 8.49
N SER A 174 18.71 35.88 7.72
CA SER A 174 17.33 35.72 8.20
C SER A 174 17.28 34.81 9.43
N GLN A 175 16.61 35.26 10.50
CA GLN A 175 16.36 34.44 11.68
C GLN A 175 15.35 33.31 11.40
N CYS A 176 14.57 33.44 10.32
CA CYS A 176 13.61 32.44 9.83
C CYS A 176 14.18 31.65 8.64
N LEU A 177 13.65 30.45 8.41
CA LEU A 177 13.98 29.68 7.21
C LEU A 177 13.53 30.39 5.93
N GLU A 178 14.33 30.25 4.86
CA GLU A 178 13.91 30.67 3.53
C GLU A 178 12.68 29.89 3.07
N LYS A 179 11.81 30.51 2.24
CA LYS A 179 10.56 29.88 1.78
C LYS A 179 10.76 28.51 1.13
N LYS A 180 11.82 28.36 0.32
CA LYS A 180 12.16 27.09 -0.34
C LYS A 180 12.49 26.00 0.68
N ASP A 181 13.18 26.38 1.76
CA ASP A 181 13.59 25.47 2.83
C ASP A 181 12.41 25.09 3.71
N VAL A 182 11.54 26.04 4.02
CA VAL A 182 10.26 25.75 4.69
C VAL A 182 9.47 24.74 3.88
N HIS A 183 9.36 24.92 2.56
CA HIS A 183 8.62 24.00 1.70
C HIS A 183 9.26 22.61 1.64
N ASP A 184 10.59 22.50 1.56
CA ASP A 184 11.29 21.20 1.62
C ASP A 184 11.09 20.51 2.97
N LEU A 185 11.17 21.26 4.08
CA LEU A 185 10.93 20.72 5.42
C LEU A 185 9.49 20.23 5.55
N GLN A 186 8.51 21.05 5.18
CA GLN A 186 7.09 20.70 5.25
C GLN A 186 6.78 19.47 4.38
N GLY A 187 7.32 19.39 3.16
CA GLY A 187 7.14 18.21 2.31
C GLY A 187 7.69 16.93 2.93
N LYS A 188 8.82 17.00 3.65
CA LYS A 188 9.36 15.87 4.42
C LYS A 188 8.51 15.53 5.64
N LEU A 189 7.99 16.54 6.35
CA LEU A 189 7.13 16.33 7.51
C LEU A 189 5.77 15.71 7.14
N ASP A 190 5.20 16.10 6.00
CA ASP A 190 3.90 15.61 5.51
C ASP A 190 3.93 14.12 5.12
N THR A 191 5.13 13.58 4.84
CA THR A 191 5.35 12.18 4.45
C THR A 191 5.79 11.28 5.60
N LEU A 192 5.92 11.80 6.83
CA LEU A 192 6.42 11.05 7.98
C LEU A 192 5.59 9.82 8.33
N ALA A 193 4.25 9.93 8.24
CA ALA A 193 3.39 8.78 8.51
C ALA A 193 3.67 7.63 7.53
N ASP A 194 3.89 7.93 6.23
CA ASP A 194 4.20 6.89 5.23
C ASP A 194 5.54 6.23 5.53
N LEU A 195 6.52 7.01 5.97
CA LEU A 195 7.85 6.51 6.34
C LEU A 195 7.78 5.53 7.52
N ILE A 196 6.93 5.78 8.53
CA ILE A 196 6.76 4.88 9.68
C ILE A 196 6.17 3.52 9.26
N PHE A 197 5.33 3.52 8.21
CA PHE A 197 4.68 2.31 7.71
C PHE A 197 5.34 1.69 6.48
N LYS A 198 6.47 2.23 5.99
CA LYS A 198 7.11 1.77 4.74
C LYS A 198 7.36 0.25 4.75
N ASP A 199 7.81 -0.28 5.88
CA ASP A 199 8.18 -1.69 6.04
C ASP A 199 7.15 -2.49 6.86
N LYS A 200 5.96 -1.91 7.10
CA LYS A 200 4.91 -2.53 7.92
C LYS A 200 3.83 -3.14 7.05
N THR A 201 3.42 -4.36 7.42
CA THR A 201 2.36 -5.11 6.73
C THR A 201 0.96 -4.53 6.92
N SER A 202 0.76 -3.64 7.89
CA SER A 202 -0.55 -3.02 8.16
C SER A 202 -0.41 -1.59 8.69
N GLN A 203 -1.23 -0.69 8.14
CA GLN A 203 -1.28 0.73 8.49
C GLN A 203 -2.41 0.99 9.49
N HIS A 204 -2.08 1.06 10.78
CA HIS A 204 -3.05 1.29 11.86
C HIS A 204 -2.31 1.79 13.10
N ILE A 205 -3.06 2.30 14.08
CA ILE A 205 -2.49 2.83 15.33
C ILE A 205 -2.06 1.67 16.24
N TYR A 206 -0.91 1.86 16.90
CA TYR A 206 -0.39 0.95 17.92
C TYR A 206 0.32 1.73 19.03
N PRO A 207 0.46 1.16 20.25
CA PRO A 207 1.21 1.78 21.34
C PRO A 207 2.70 2.03 20.98
N GLY A 208 3.12 3.29 21.05
CA GLY A 208 4.45 3.77 20.68
C GLY A 208 4.50 4.48 19.32
N ILE A 209 3.40 4.58 18.59
CA ILE A 209 3.37 5.22 17.26
C ILE A 209 3.84 6.69 17.31
N VAL A 210 3.47 7.44 18.35
CA VAL A 210 3.88 8.84 18.51
C VAL A 210 5.37 8.94 18.88
N ASN A 211 5.93 7.93 19.55
CA ASN A 211 7.37 7.85 19.78
C ASN A 211 8.13 7.60 18.49
N ASP A 212 7.64 6.71 17.63
CA ASP A 212 8.24 6.48 16.31
C ASP A 212 8.17 7.75 15.46
N LEU A 213 7.03 8.46 15.46
CA LEU A 213 6.92 9.78 14.87
C LEU A 213 7.96 10.74 15.43
N LYS A 214 8.12 10.82 16.76
CA LYS A 214 9.11 11.68 17.42
C LYS A 214 10.54 11.35 16.97
N LYS A 215 10.88 10.06 16.81
CA LYS A 215 12.18 9.61 16.28
C LYS A 215 12.37 10.01 14.81
N VAL A 216 11.37 9.81 13.95
CA VAL A 216 11.49 10.19 12.53
C VAL A 216 11.52 11.72 12.36
N ILE A 217 10.78 12.48 13.16
CA ILE A 217 10.92 13.96 13.22
C ILE A 217 12.34 14.33 13.63
N TYR A 218 12.87 13.73 14.70
CA TYR A 218 14.24 13.99 15.14
C TYR A 218 15.26 13.71 14.03
N MET A 219 15.15 12.55 13.37
CA MET A 219 16.02 12.21 12.24
C MET A 219 15.84 13.18 11.06
N THR A 220 14.61 13.63 10.80
CA THR A 220 14.32 14.63 9.77
C THR A 220 14.98 15.96 10.11
N ILE A 221 14.85 16.45 11.35
CA ILE A 221 15.49 17.67 11.84
C ILE A 221 17.01 17.53 11.75
N VAL A 222 17.58 16.44 12.24
CA VAL A 222 19.04 16.19 12.18
C VAL A 222 19.51 16.17 10.73
N ASN A 223 18.82 15.44 9.85
CA ASN A 223 19.15 15.38 8.43
C ASN A 223 19.03 16.74 7.75
N PHE A 224 18.04 17.54 8.13
CA PHE A 224 17.83 18.89 7.62
C PHE A 224 18.90 19.88 8.14
N GLN A 225 19.43 19.63 9.34
CA GLN A 225 20.52 20.37 9.96
C GLN A 225 21.91 19.92 9.51
N LYS A 226 22.06 18.76 8.85
CA LYS A 226 23.38 18.27 8.38
C LYS A 226 24.09 19.23 7.43
N THR A 227 23.35 20.14 6.78
CA THR A 227 23.89 21.12 5.83
C THR A 227 23.57 22.57 6.23
N ARG A 228 23.12 22.82 7.48
CA ARG A 228 22.62 24.13 7.95
C ARG A 228 22.97 24.40 9.41
N SER A 229 22.73 25.64 9.84
CA SER A 229 22.80 26.03 11.26
C SER A 229 21.85 25.18 12.12
N LYS A 230 22.25 24.93 13.36
CA LYS A 230 21.43 24.20 14.34
C LYS A 230 20.16 25.00 14.65
N PHE A 231 19.00 24.35 14.62
CA PHE A 231 17.75 25.00 15.00
C PHE A 231 17.68 25.24 16.50
N GLU A 232 17.08 26.37 16.84
CA GLU A 232 16.66 26.70 18.19
C GLU A 232 15.58 25.74 18.70
N SER A 233 15.53 25.58 20.02
CA SER A 233 14.60 24.67 20.68
C SER A 233 13.13 25.01 20.37
N ASP A 234 12.77 26.29 20.38
CA ASP A 234 11.40 26.74 20.09
C ASP A 234 10.97 26.41 18.66
N PHE A 235 11.90 26.54 17.69
CA PHE A 235 11.63 26.15 16.31
C PHE A 235 11.40 24.64 16.19
N LYS A 236 12.24 23.83 16.85
CA LYS A 236 12.08 22.37 16.88
C LYS A 236 10.71 21.99 17.43
N TRP A 237 10.26 22.64 18.51
CA TRP A 237 8.93 22.38 19.05
C TRP A 237 7.80 22.74 18.08
N ASN A 238 7.93 23.84 17.32
CA ASN A 238 6.97 24.18 16.25
C ASN A 238 6.99 23.15 15.11
N VAL A 239 8.16 22.58 14.78
CA VAL A 239 8.28 21.46 13.83
C VAL A 239 7.57 20.21 14.34
N HIS A 240 7.76 19.85 15.62
CA HIS A 240 7.05 18.75 16.25
C HIS A 240 5.53 18.95 16.23
N LEU A 241 5.06 20.15 16.58
CA LEU A 241 3.64 20.51 16.54
C LEU A 241 3.07 20.43 15.12
N TYR A 242 3.78 20.97 14.12
CA TYR A 242 3.40 20.87 12.71
C TYR A 242 3.22 19.41 12.29
N ALA A 243 4.21 18.57 12.57
CA ALA A 243 4.19 17.15 12.23
C ALA A 243 3.03 16.42 12.93
N LEU A 244 2.80 16.65 14.23
CA LEU A 244 1.69 16.05 14.97
C LEU A 244 0.32 16.38 14.36
N LEU A 245 0.11 17.64 13.97
CA LEU A 245 -1.14 18.10 13.36
C LEU A 245 -1.37 17.56 11.95
N LYS A 246 -0.29 17.27 11.20
CA LYS A 246 -0.37 16.57 9.90
C LYS A 246 -0.54 15.07 10.06
N PHE A 247 0.05 14.51 11.11
CA PHE A 247 0.01 13.09 11.43
C PHE A 247 -1.38 12.63 11.86
N LYS A 248 -2.05 13.38 12.75
CA LYS A 248 -3.39 13.04 13.29
C LYS A 248 -4.44 12.69 12.21
N PRO A 249 -4.72 13.53 11.19
CA PRO A 249 -5.71 13.22 10.17
C PRO A 249 -5.30 12.03 9.29
N LYS A 250 -4.01 11.86 9.04
CA LYS A 250 -3.49 10.75 8.23
C LYS A 250 -3.61 9.41 8.96
N MET A 251 -3.33 9.39 10.25
CA MET A 251 -3.56 8.22 11.09
C MET A 251 -5.03 7.87 11.23
N LYS A 252 -5.91 8.87 11.33
CA LYS A 252 -7.35 8.64 11.31
C LYS A 252 -7.76 7.90 10.04
N LYS A 253 -7.31 8.39 8.87
CA LYS A 253 -7.55 7.71 7.59
C LYS A 253 -7.02 6.27 7.57
N PHE A 254 -5.78 6.04 7.99
CA PHE A 254 -5.21 4.69 8.04
C PHE A 254 -6.00 3.76 8.96
N GLN A 255 -6.40 4.25 10.14
CA GLN A 255 -7.21 3.48 11.08
C GLN A 255 -8.60 3.19 10.50
N ASP A 256 -9.26 4.16 9.88
CA ASP A 256 -10.57 3.98 9.24
C ASP A 256 -10.50 2.94 8.10
N ASP A 257 -9.47 3.02 7.25
CA ASP A 257 -9.25 2.07 6.16
C ASP A 257 -8.95 0.66 6.68
N TRP A 258 -8.16 0.55 7.75
CA TRP A 258 -7.93 -0.71 8.44
C TRP A 258 -9.22 -1.27 9.07
N GLU A 259 -10.05 -0.44 9.70
CA GLU A 259 -11.29 -0.86 10.34
C GLU A 259 -12.35 -1.32 9.37
N LYS A 260 -12.44 -0.73 8.16
CA LYS A 260 -13.31 -1.26 7.09
C LYS A 260 -13.06 -2.74 6.84
N GLU A 261 -11.79 -3.14 6.84
CA GLU A 261 -11.42 -4.52 6.56
C GLU A 261 -11.34 -5.40 7.81
N ASN A 262 -11.11 -4.85 9.01
CA ASN A 262 -10.76 -5.66 10.18
C ASN A 262 -11.71 -5.52 11.37
N SER A 263 -12.69 -4.62 11.31
CA SER A 263 -13.72 -4.49 12.34
C SER A 263 -14.98 -5.27 11.96
N SER A 264 -15.69 -5.73 12.97
CA SER A 264 -16.99 -6.40 12.81
C SER A 264 -18.00 -5.50 12.08
N LEU A 265 -18.04 -4.22 12.46
CA LEU A 265 -18.95 -3.24 11.87
C LEU A 265 -18.56 -2.89 10.43
N GLY A 266 -17.26 -2.73 10.16
CA GLY A 266 -16.75 -2.48 8.81
C GLY A 266 -17.06 -3.60 7.84
N ILE A 267 -16.83 -4.86 8.25
CA ILE A 267 -17.20 -6.03 7.44
C ILE A 267 -18.72 -6.16 7.27
N LEU A 268 -19.49 -5.86 8.32
CA LEU A 268 -20.95 -5.87 8.21
C LEU A 268 -21.43 -4.84 7.19
N ASP A 269 -20.98 -3.60 7.30
CA ASP A 269 -21.37 -2.50 6.40
C ASP A 269 -20.98 -2.81 4.94
N GLN A 270 -19.84 -3.48 4.70
CA GLN A 270 -19.46 -3.99 3.37
C GLN A 270 -20.43 -5.05 2.82
N LYS A 271 -21.10 -5.80 3.69
CA LYS A 271 -22.07 -6.84 3.33
C LYS A 271 -23.53 -6.36 3.37
N LYS A 272 -23.76 -5.05 3.54
CA LYS A 272 -25.11 -4.49 3.69
C LYS A 272 -26.09 -5.00 2.63
N GLU A 273 -25.76 -4.86 1.36
CA GLU A 273 -26.65 -5.27 0.26
C GLU A 273 -26.97 -6.78 0.28
N GLU A 274 -25.99 -7.61 0.65
CA GLU A 274 -26.17 -9.06 0.79
C GLU A 274 -27.15 -9.39 1.92
N TYR A 275 -26.97 -8.77 3.09
CA TYR A 275 -27.85 -8.95 4.24
C TYR A 275 -29.26 -8.46 3.95
N LEU A 276 -29.41 -7.28 3.34
CA LEU A 276 -30.72 -6.73 2.96
C LEU A 276 -31.45 -7.70 2.02
N LYS A 277 -30.76 -8.29 1.03
CA LYS A 277 -31.34 -9.25 0.10
C LYS A 277 -31.79 -10.55 0.77
N ILE A 278 -31.05 -11.04 1.76
CA ILE A 278 -31.42 -12.24 2.52
C ILE A 278 -32.66 -11.95 3.38
N ILE A 279 -32.67 -10.84 4.10
CA ILE A 279 -33.83 -10.39 4.89
C ILE A 279 -35.05 -10.22 3.97
N ASP A 280 -34.87 -9.59 2.82
CA ASP A 280 -35.91 -9.36 1.82
C ASP A 280 -36.51 -10.69 1.31
N THR A 281 -35.66 -11.67 1.00
CA THR A 281 -36.06 -13.03 0.55
C THR A 281 -36.81 -13.77 1.66
N GLN A 282 -36.33 -13.69 2.89
CA GLN A 282 -36.98 -14.31 4.05
C GLN A 282 -38.33 -13.66 4.39
N LEU A 283 -38.48 -12.35 4.22
CA LEU A 283 -39.77 -11.67 4.36
C LEU A 283 -40.77 -12.06 3.26
N GLN A 284 -40.28 -12.34 2.05
CA GLN A 284 -41.11 -12.72 0.90
C GLN A 284 -41.67 -14.14 1.01
N TYR A 285 -40.85 -15.10 1.45
CA TYR A 285 -41.20 -16.53 1.44
C TYR A 285 -41.30 -17.13 2.84
N GLY A 286 -41.18 -16.33 3.90
CA GLY A 286 -41.11 -16.77 5.29
C GLY A 286 -39.81 -17.52 5.62
N HIS A 287 -39.70 -18.00 6.87
CA HIS A 287 -38.63 -18.90 7.28
C HIS A 287 -38.92 -20.33 6.79
N SER A 288 -38.85 -20.55 5.47
CA SER A 288 -39.25 -21.79 4.79
C SER A 288 -38.12 -22.39 3.98
N LEU A 289 -38.27 -23.66 3.58
CA LEU A 289 -37.35 -24.28 2.61
C LEU A 289 -37.33 -23.53 1.27
N VAL A 290 -38.37 -22.77 0.94
CA VAL A 290 -38.42 -21.98 -0.30
C VAL A 290 -37.45 -20.81 -0.22
N SER A 291 -37.44 -20.02 0.87
CA SER A 291 -36.46 -18.93 1.03
C SER A 291 -35.03 -19.44 1.06
N GLU A 292 -34.79 -20.56 1.73
CA GLU A 292 -33.46 -21.17 1.75
C GLU A 292 -33.01 -21.62 0.36
N GLY A 293 -33.91 -22.22 -0.44
CA GLY A 293 -33.60 -22.65 -1.80
C GLY A 293 -33.22 -21.49 -2.72
N HIS A 294 -33.92 -20.35 -2.61
CA HIS A 294 -33.58 -19.12 -3.33
C HIS A 294 -32.21 -18.58 -2.88
N THR A 295 -31.91 -18.64 -1.59
CA THR A 295 -30.63 -18.17 -1.03
C THR A 295 -29.47 -19.03 -1.53
N VAL A 296 -29.59 -20.37 -1.45
CA VAL A 296 -28.60 -21.32 -1.97
C VAL A 296 -28.34 -21.09 -3.47
N GLY A 297 -29.39 -20.98 -4.28
CA GLY A 297 -29.26 -20.73 -5.72
C GLY A 297 -28.51 -19.43 -6.03
N ASP A 298 -28.80 -18.34 -5.31
CA ASP A 298 -28.10 -17.06 -5.47
C ASP A 298 -26.60 -17.18 -5.15
N TYR A 299 -26.24 -17.82 -4.04
CA TYR A 299 -24.83 -17.99 -3.66
C TYR A 299 -24.07 -18.91 -4.61
N LEU A 300 -24.70 -19.98 -5.12
CA LEU A 300 -24.09 -20.85 -6.12
C LEU A 300 -23.75 -20.07 -7.39
N LEU A 301 -24.65 -19.22 -7.87
CA LEU A 301 -24.40 -18.33 -9.01
C LEU A 301 -23.27 -17.32 -8.73
N ARG A 302 -23.20 -16.75 -7.52
CA ARG A 302 -22.09 -15.86 -7.14
C ARG A 302 -20.74 -16.58 -7.19
N VAL A 303 -20.67 -17.84 -6.73
CA VAL A 303 -19.44 -18.65 -6.84
C VAL A 303 -19.06 -18.89 -8.30
N ILE A 304 -20.03 -19.29 -9.12
CA ILE A 304 -19.82 -19.49 -10.57
C ILE A 304 -19.30 -18.20 -11.22
N HIS A 305 -19.94 -17.07 -10.94
CA HIS A 305 -19.54 -15.76 -11.44
C HIS A 305 -18.10 -15.40 -11.04
N LYS A 306 -17.73 -15.56 -9.76
CA LYS A 306 -16.37 -15.26 -9.31
C LYS A 306 -15.30 -16.15 -9.93
N LYS A 307 -15.59 -17.45 -10.11
CA LYS A 307 -14.69 -18.35 -10.84
C LYS A 307 -14.49 -17.91 -12.28
N ALA A 308 -15.57 -17.53 -12.96
CA ALA A 308 -15.52 -17.00 -14.32
C ALA A 308 -14.74 -15.68 -14.39
N MET A 309 -14.93 -14.75 -13.44
CA MET A 309 -14.15 -13.51 -13.33
C MET A 309 -12.67 -13.77 -13.13
N LYS A 310 -12.32 -14.72 -12.23
CA LYS A 310 -10.92 -15.14 -12.02
C LYS A 310 -10.30 -15.71 -13.30
N ALA A 311 -11.04 -16.51 -14.06
CA ALA A 311 -10.59 -17.04 -15.34
C ALA A 311 -10.37 -15.93 -16.38
N GLY A 312 -11.29 -14.98 -16.50
CA GLY A 312 -11.14 -13.81 -17.39
C GLY A 312 -9.95 -12.92 -17.00
N ASN A 313 -9.77 -12.62 -15.71
CA ASN A 313 -8.60 -11.87 -15.22
C ASN A 313 -7.29 -12.61 -15.51
N SER A 314 -7.27 -13.93 -15.30
CA SER A 314 -6.09 -14.78 -15.61
C SER A 314 -5.74 -14.73 -17.10
N GLU A 315 -6.74 -14.65 -17.97
CA GLU A 315 -6.53 -14.49 -19.42
C GLU A 315 -5.90 -13.14 -19.77
N ARG A 316 -6.33 -12.04 -19.13
CA ARG A 316 -5.67 -10.73 -19.29
C ARG A 316 -4.20 -10.79 -18.85
N VAL A 317 -3.93 -11.40 -17.71
CA VAL A 317 -2.55 -11.56 -17.18
C VAL A 317 -1.71 -12.41 -18.13
N ARG A 318 -2.25 -13.51 -18.68
CA ARG A 318 -1.56 -14.33 -19.68
C ARG A 318 -1.24 -13.52 -20.94
N ALA A 319 -2.24 -12.84 -21.50
CA ALA A 319 -2.08 -12.04 -22.71
C ALA A 319 -1.05 -10.91 -22.56
N VAL A 320 -0.89 -10.36 -21.35
CA VAL A 320 0.17 -9.39 -21.05
C VAL A 320 1.55 -10.07 -20.93
N ASN A 321 1.63 -11.24 -20.30
CA ASN A 321 2.89 -11.98 -20.21
C ASN A 321 3.39 -12.47 -21.58
N ASP A 322 2.49 -12.72 -22.52
CA ASP A 322 2.82 -13.17 -23.88
C ASP A 322 3.32 -12.03 -24.80
N ILE A 323 3.35 -10.78 -24.32
CA ILE A 323 3.94 -9.67 -25.08
C ILE A 323 5.47 -9.86 -25.12
N ALA A 324 6.06 -9.78 -26.31
CA ALA A 324 7.50 -10.01 -26.52
C ALA A 324 8.43 -9.22 -25.57
N TRP A 325 8.13 -7.95 -25.30
CA TRP A 325 8.95 -7.11 -24.43
C TRP A 325 8.71 -7.32 -22.92
N MET A 326 7.73 -8.15 -22.52
CA MET A 326 7.40 -8.44 -21.11
C MET A 326 8.23 -9.58 -20.50
N THR A 327 9.26 -10.06 -21.20
CA THR A 327 10.10 -11.17 -20.75
C THR A 327 10.90 -10.86 -19.48
N ASN A 328 11.50 -9.68 -19.38
CA ASN A 328 12.24 -9.25 -18.19
C ASN A 328 12.34 -7.72 -18.05
N SER A 329 12.97 -7.25 -16.97
CA SER A 329 13.10 -5.82 -16.68
C SER A 329 14.00 -5.08 -17.67
N GLU A 330 14.97 -5.74 -18.31
CA GLU A 330 15.78 -5.14 -19.37
C GLU A 330 14.91 -4.83 -20.58
N THR A 331 14.16 -5.81 -21.11
CA THR A 331 13.32 -5.62 -22.30
C THR A 331 12.21 -4.59 -22.07
N VAL A 332 11.61 -4.56 -20.86
CA VAL A 332 10.64 -3.53 -20.47
C VAL A 332 11.26 -2.14 -20.52
N ARG A 333 12.46 -1.96 -19.96
CA ARG A 333 13.16 -0.67 -19.99
C ARG A 333 13.56 -0.28 -21.41
N LEU A 334 14.09 -1.22 -22.19
CA LEU A 334 14.44 -0.97 -23.59
C LEU A 334 13.22 -0.50 -24.39
N LYS A 335 12.08 -1.17 -24.24
CA LYS A 335 10.81 -0.76 -24.87
C LYS A 335 10.39 0.65 -24.45
N TYR A 336 10.44 0.95 -23.15
CA TYR A 336 10.12 2.27 -22.63
C TYR A 336 11.00 3.38 -23.23
N PHE A 337 12.33 3.18 -23.24
CA PHE A 337 13.26 4.18 -23.75
C PHE A 337 13.20 4.33 -25.27
N VAL A 338 12.86 3.28 -26.02
CA VAL A 338 12.58 3.39 -27.46
C VAL A 338 11.38 4.32 -27.71
N GLU A 339 10.30 4.18 -26.93
CA GLU A 339 9.13 5.06 -27.07
C GLU A 339 9.45 6.51 -26.72
N LEU A 340 10.22 6.75 -25.65
CA LEU A 340 10.70 8.10 -25.31
C LEU A 340 11.57 8.68 -26.43
N ALA A 341 12.47 7.87 -27.00
CA ALA A 341 13.37 8.33 -28.04
C ALA A 341 12.63 8.67 -29.34
N GLU A 342 11.60 7.90 -29.70
CA GLU A 342 10.71 8.20 -30.81
C GLU A 342 9.94 9.51 -30.62
N GLN A 343 9.46 9.80 -29.41
CA GLN A 343 8.79 11.07 -29.09
C GLN A 343 9.76 12.25 -29.23
N VAL A 344 10.95 12.14 -28.63
CA VAL A 344 11.98 13.18 -28.71
C VAL A 344 12.41 13.43 -30.15
N GLN A 345 12.55 12.36 -30.95
CA GLN A 345 12.89 12.48 -32.37
C GLN A 345 11.81 13.20 -33.19
N LYS A 346 10.54 13.08 -32.80
CA LYS A 346 9.40 13.80 -33.40
C LYS A 346 9.24 15.23 -32.86
N GLY A 347 10.06 15.65 -31.90
CA GLY A 347 10.03 16.98 -31.29
C GLY A 347 9.26 17.06 -29.97
N ASP A 348 8.57 16.00 -29.55
CA ASP A 348 7.91 15.95 -28.24
C ASP A 348 8.90 15.50 -27.16
N LYS A 349 9.31 16.45 -26.32
CA LYS A 349 10.35 16.23 -25.30
C LYS A 349 9.80 16.07 -23.88
N GLU A 350 8.52 16.35 -23.65
CA GLU A 350 7.99 16.51 -22.29
C GLU A 350 8.05 15.20 -21.50
N ALA A 351 7.69 14.07 -22.11
CA ALA A 351 7.75 12.76 -21.44
C ALA A 351 9.19 12.38 -21.06
N ALA A 352 10.16 12.64 -21.95
CA ALA A 352 11.56 12.33 -21.68
C ALA A 352 12.15 13.27 -20.61
N ILE A 353 11.81 14.56 -20.64
CA ILE A 353 12.19 15.53 -19.59
C ILE A 353 11.60 15.08 -18.25
N SER A 354 10.31 14.73 -18.21
CA SER A 354 9.65 14.22 -17.01
C SER A 354 10.37 12.98 -16.46
N HIS A 355 10.77 12.05 -17.32
CA HIS A 355 11.54 10.88 -16.91
C HIS A 355 12.85 11.28 -16.23
N PHE A 356 13.66 12.16 -16.82
CA PHE A 356 14.94 12.51 -16.22
C PHE A 356 14.82 13.38 -14.95
N LEU A 357 13.68 14.03 -14.74
CA LEU A 357 13.35 14.71 -13.48
C LEU A 357 12.87 13.73 -12.40
N SER A 358 12.12 12.68 -12.77
CA SER A 358 11.57 11.68 -11.84
C SER A 358 11.52 10.28 -12.47
N PRO A 359 12.68 9.58 -12.56
CA PRO A 359 12.78 8.35 -13.34
C PRO A 359 11.83 7.24 -12.89
N GLU A 360 11.72 7.04 -11.57
CA GLU A 360 10.86 6.04 -10.94
C GLU A 360 9.38 6.28 -11.28
N LEU A 361 8.89 7.50 -11.05
CA LEU A 361 7.48 7.82 -11.23
C LEU A 361 7.08 7.70 -12.71
N SER A 362 7.92 8.21 -13.62
CA SER A 362 7.61 8.20 -15.05
C SER A 362 7.55 6.79 -15.62
N ILE A 363 8.52 5.91 -15.31
CA ILE A 363 8.50 4.55 -15.84
C ILE A 363 7.37 3.72 -15.23
N LYS A 364 7.08 3.88 -13.93
CA LYS A 364 5.98 3.18 -13.26
C LYS A 364 4.62 3.57 -13.86
N ASN A 365 4.39 4.87 -14.04
CA ASN A 365 3.14 5.36 -14.64
C ASN A 365 2.99 4.91 -16.10
N TRP A 366 4.08 4.94 -16.87
CA TRP A 366 4.08 4.41 -18.24
C TRP A 366 3.75 2.92 -18.26
N PHE A 367 4.41 2.13 -17.40
CA PHE A 367 4.25 0.67 -17.37
C PHE A 367 2.80 0.29 -17.04
N VAL A 368 2.25 0.81 -15.94
CA VAL A 368 0.86 0.58 -15.52
C VAL A 368 -0.12 0.95 -16.64
N ARG A 369 0.02 2.15 -17.21
CA ARG A 369 -0.84 2.60 -18.31
C ARG A 369 -0.74 1.70 -19.55
N THR A 370 0.44 1.20 -19.86
CA THR A 370 0.70 0.40 -21.06
C THR A 370 0.14 -1.01 -20.92
N VAL A 371 0.39 -1.68 -19.79
CA VAL A 371 -0.12 -3.04 -19.55
C VAL A 371 -1.63 -3.06 -19.36
N ASN A 372 -2.22 -2.06 -18.69
CA ASN A 372 -3.67 -2.01 -18.46
C ASN A 372 -4.47 -1.75 -19.74
N ARG A 373 -3.86 -1.04 -20.70
CA ARG A 373 -4.47 -0.78 -22.02
C ARG A 373 -4.39 -1.98 -22.97
N ASN A 374 -3.71 -3.07 -22.61
CA ASN A 374 -3.67 -4.26 -23.44
C ASN A 374 -5.07 -4.91 -23.50
N LYS A 375 -5.62 -5.02 -24.73
CA LYS A 375 -6.94 -5.61 -25.02
C LYS A 375 -6.87 -7.05 -25.54
N SER A 376 -5.69 -7.66 -25.55
CA SER A 376 -5.45 -9.02 -26.04
C SER A 376 -6.00 -10.06 -25.06
N GLY A 377 -6.21 -11.30 -25.53
CA GLY A 377 -6.63 -12.44 -24.69
C GLY A 377 -8.14 -12.72 -24.65
N ASN A 378 -9.00 -11.82 -25.14
CA ASN A 378 -10.47 -12.01 -25.15
C ASN A 378 -11.03 -12.54 -23.79
N PRO A 379 -10.84 -11.79 -22.69
CA PRO A 379 -11.24 -12.21 -21.35
C PRO A 379 -12.75 -12.45 -21.20
N GLU A 380 -13.57 -11.75 -21.99
CA GLU A 380 -15.03 -11.95 -22.02
C GLU A 380 -15.41 -13.34 -22.52
N ARG A 381 -14.75 -13.83 -23.58
CA ARG A 381 -14.97 -15.19 -24.08
C ARG A 381 -14.57 -16.21 -23.01
N LYS A 382 -13.41 -16.02 -22.37
CA LYS A 382 -12.94 -16.95 -21.33
C LYS A 382 -13.87 -16.97 -20.12
N TYR A 383 -14.38 -15.81 -19.73
CA TYR A 383 -15.41 -15.66 -18.71
C TYR A 383 -16.67 -16.47 -19.11
N LYS A 384 -17.23 -16.25 -20.30
CA LYS A 384 -18.47 -16.92 -20.76
C LYS A 384 -18.31 -18.44 -20.82
N GLU A 385 -17.20 -18.93 -21.40
CA GLU A 385 -16.90 -20.36 -21.47
C GLU A 385 -16.82 -20.99 -20.06
N THR A 386 -16.14 -20.31 -19.13
CA THR A 386 -16.00 -20.80 -17.75
C THR A 386 -17.32 -20.73 -16.99
N PHE A 387 -18.08 -19.64 -17.15
CA PHE A 387 -19.38 -19.46 -16.52
C PHE A 387 -20.34 -20.57 -16.93
N ASN A 388 -20.49 -20.82 -18.23
CA ASN A 388 -21.40 -21.83 -18.75
C ASN A 388 -20.99 -23.24 -18.31
N ALA A 389 -19.70 -23.57 -18.38
CA ALA A 389 -19.21 -24.88 -17.94
C ALA A 389 -19.44 -25.12 -16.43
N GLU A 390 -19.16 -24.12 -15.59
CA GLU A 390 -19.36 -24.21 -14.15
C GLU A 390 -20.86 -24.22 -13.79
N PHE A 391 -21.68 -23.47 -14.52
CA PHE A 391 -23.15 -23.46 -14.37
C PHE A 391 -23.76 -24.83 -14.63
N GLU A 392 -23.46 -25.43 -15.80
CA GLU A 392 -23.96 -26.76 -16.16
C GLU A 392 -23.50 -27.83 -15.16
N ARG A 393 -22.24 -27.78 -14.73
CA ARG A 393 -21.75 -28.71 -13.69
C ARG A 393 -22.52 -28.56 -12.39
N VAL A 394 -22.70 -27.34 -11.89
CA VAL A 394 -23.41 -27.10 -10.62
C VAL A 394 -24.87 -27.52 -10.72
N LEU A 395 -25.54 -27.21 -11.82
CA LEU A 395 -26.92 -27.60 -12.06
C LEU A 395 -27.06 -29.14 -12.04
N GLN A 396 -26.17 -29.84 -12.73
CA GLN A 396 -26.16 -31.30 -12.79
C GLN A 396 -25.92 -31.94 -11.41
N GLU A 397 -24.95 -31.43 -10.65
CA GLU A 397 -24.64 -31.92 -9.29
C GLU A 397 -25.84 -31.75 -8.34
N ILE A 398 -26.51 -30.58 -8.38
CA ILE A 398 -27.73 -30.36 -7.61
C ILE A 398 -28.85 -31.31 -8.02
N CYS A 399 -29.01 -31.60 -9.32
CA CYS A 399 -30.02 -32.55 -9.80
C CYS A 399 -29.73 -34.01 -9.40
N ASN A 400 -28.45 -34.36 -9.28
CA ASN A 400 -28.02 -35.72 -8.93
C ASN A 400 -28.15 -36.03 -7.43
N CYS A 401 -28.21 -35.00 -6.57
CA CYS A 401 -28.42 -35.18 -5.14
C CYS A 401 -29.76 -35.88 -4.84
N LYS A 402 -29.76 -36.81 -3.89
CA LYS A 402 -30.90 -37.66 -3.53
C LYS A 402 -31.56 -37.24 -2.22
N ASN A 403 -30.89 -36.44 -1.41
CA ASN A 403 -31.36 -36.00 -0.10
C ASN A 403 -30.75 -34.65 0.30
N PHE A 404 -31.25 -34.07 1.39
CA PHE A 404 -30.79 -32.77 1.89
C PHE A 404 -29.31 -32.76 2.29
N GLU A 405 -28.79 -33.86 2.83
CA GLU A 405 -27.41 -33.93 3.30
C GLU A 405 -26.43 -33.91 2.13
N GLU A 406 -26.74 -34.58 1.02
CA GLU A 406 -25.95 -34.50 -0.21
C GLU A 406 -25.89 -33.07 -0.77
N ILE A 407 -27.02 -32.35 -0.80
CA ILE A 407 -27.03 -30.94 -1.20
C ILE A 407 -26.18 -30.11 -0.22
N LYS A 408 -26.34 -30.33 1.10
CA LYS A 408 -25.59 -29.61 2.14
C LYS A 408 -24.09 -29.80 1.97
N VAL A 409 -23.62 -31.04 1.82
CA VAL A 409 -22.21 -31.37 1.63
C VAL A 409 -21.69 -30.74 0.34
N TYR A 410 -22.40 -30.89 -0.77
CA TYR A 410 -21.99 -30.31 -2.05
C TYR A 410 -21.89 -28.78 -1.98
N VAL A 411 -22.95 -28.10 -1.54
CA VAL A 411 -23.01 -26.64 -1.45
C VAL A 411 -21.88 -26.13 -0.55
N ASN A 412 -21.75 -26.67 0.66
CA ASN A 412 -20.73 -26.20 1.60
C ASN A 412 -19.32 -26.42 1.07
N ASN A 413 -19.03 -27.56 0.45
CA ASN A 413 -17.74 -27.79 -0.21
C ASN A 413 -17.54 -26.82 -1.37
N TYR A 414 -18.56 -26.59 -2.18
CA TYR A 414 -18.48 -25.73 -3.34
C TYR A 414 -18.18 -24.27 -2.99
N MET A 415 -18.80 -23.74 -1.92
CA MET A 415 -18.58 -22.38 -1.44
C MET A 415 -17.11 -22.11 -1.07
N THR A 416 -16.39 -23.13 -0.58
CA THR A 416 -14.96 -22.98 -0.19
C THR A 416 -14.00 -22.78 -1.37
N HIS A 417 -14.44 -22.98 -2.62
CA HIS A 417 -13.56 -22.92 -3.79
C HIS A 417 -13.19 -21.49 -4.23
N VAL A 418 -13.81 -20.46 -3.66
CA VAL A 418 -13.56 -19.04 -4.02
C VAL A 418 -13.56 -18.15 -2.79
N ASP A 419 -12.60 -17.23 -2.77
CA ASP A 419 -12.48 -16.25 -1.69
C ASP A 419 -13.68 -15.29 -1.65
N LYS A 420 -14.03 -14.88 -0.43
CA LYS A 420 -15.08 -13.90 -0.13
C LYS A 420 -16.49 -14.35 -0.53
N VAL A 421 -16.73 -15.65 -0.75
CA VAL A 421 -18.09 -16.22 -0.77
C VAL A 421 -18.22 -17.12 0.42
N ASP A 422 -18.96 -16.63 1.39
CA ASP A 422 -18.89 -17.09 2.75
C ASP A 422 -20.32 -17.36 3.21
N TYR A 423 -20.86 -18.48 2.74
CA TYR A 423 -22.19 -18.98 3.03
C TYR A 423 -22.10 -20.44 3.42
N LYS A 424 -22.84 -20.83 4.46
CA LYS A 424 -22.95 -22.20 4.93
C LYS A 424 -24.42 -22.57 4.99
N LEU A 425 -24.79 -23.58 4.22
CA LEU A 425 -26.13 -24.16 4.27
C LEU A 425 -26.25 -24.96 5.57
N ASP A 426 -27.17 -24.53 6.44
CA ASP A 426 -27.53 -25.24 7.67
C ASP A 426 -29.05 -25.32 7.84
N LEU A 427 -29.61 -26.47 7.45
CA LEU A 427 -31.05 -26.72 7.49
C LEU A 427 -31.46 -27.19 8.89
N LYS A 428 -32.35 -26.44 9.55
CA LYS A 428 -32.97 -26.87 10.80
C LYS A 428 -33.88 -28.09 10.53
N HIS A 429 -33.75 -29.15 11.34
CA HIS A 429 -34.58 -30.35 11.24
C HIS A 429 -36.09 -30.06 11.30
N THR A 430 -36.49 -28.98 11.98
CA THR A 430 -37.88 -28.54 12.10
C THR A 430 -38.53 -28.11 10.78
N LEU A 431 -37.73 -27.83 9.74
CA LEU A 431 -38.20 -27.42 8.41
C LEU A 431 -38.43 -28.62 7.46
N ILE A 432 -37.94 -29.80 7.82
CA ILE A 432 -37.92 -30.98 6.94
C ILE A 432 -39.25 -31.76 7.12
N LYS A 433 -40.07 -31.77 6.06
CA LYS A 433 -41.31 -32.57 5.97
C LYS A 433 -41.23 -33.57 4.80
N ASP A 434 -42.06 -34.60 4.77
CA ASP A 434 -42.13 -35.52 3.63
C ASP A 434 -42.43 -34.78 2.31
N GLY A 435 -41.72 -35.14 1.24
CA GLY A 435 -41.83 -34.48 -0.08
C GLY A 435 -41.16 -33.10 -0.19
N SER A 436 -40.67 -32.52 0.92
CA SER A 436 -40.05 -31.19 0.92
C SER A 436 -38.68 -31.12 0.22
N PHE A 437 -37.99 -32.25 0.08
CA PHE A 437 -36.72 -32.36 -0.65
C PHE A 437 -36.85 -31.96 -2.12
N LYS A 438 -37.81 -32.56 -2.85
CA LYS A 438 -38.03 -32.25 -4.27
C LYS A 438 -38.42 -30.78 -4.48
N LEU A 439 -39.16 -30.20 -3.55
CA LEU A 439 -39.49 -28.78 -3.59
C LEU A 439 -38.24 -27.92 -3.44
N PHE A 440 -37.41 -28.18 -2.41
CA PHE A 440 -36.16 -27.46 -2.17
C PHE A 440 -35.22 -27.51 -3.39
N GLN A 441 -34.99 -28.72 -3.92
CA GLN A 441 -34.19 -28.93 -5.12
C GLN A 441 -34.75 -28.17 -6.34
N ARG A 442 -36.08 -28.19 -6.54
CA ARG A 442 -36.74 -27.46 -7.63
C ARG A 442 -36.58 -25.94 -7.50
N ILE A 443 -36.62 -25.40 -6.28
CA ILE A 443 -36.45 -23.97 -6.04
C ILE A 443 -35.00 -23.55 -6.36
N ILE A 444 -33.99 -24.30 -5.90
CA ILE A 444 -32.59 -24.04 -6.24
C ILE A 444 -32.41 -24.02 -7.76
N LYS A 445 -32.91 -25.06 -8.44
CA LYS A 445 -32.85 -25.17 -9.89
C LYS A 445 -33.50 -23.96 -10.59
N LYS A 446 -34.71 -23.60 -10.19
CA LYS A 446 -35.44 -22.45 -10.76
C LYS A 446 -34.66 -21.16 -10.56
N GLU A 447 -34.02 -20.98 -9.40
CA GLU A 447 -33.22 -19.80 -9.11
C GLU A 447 -31.97 -19.74 -9.99
N LEU A 448 -31.28 -20.87 -10.17
CA LEU A 448 -30.14 -20.99 -11.08
C LEU A 448 -30.55 -20.67 -12.52
N GLU A 449 -31.64 -21.25 -13.03
CA GLU A 449 -32.12 -21.04 -14.39
C GLU A 449 -32.58 -19.60 -14.64
N ASN A 450 -33.41 -19.04 -13.76
CA ASN A 450 -33.95 -17.68 -13.91
C ASN A 450 -32.88 -16.59 -13.92
N LYS A 451 -31.78 -16.79 -13.19
CA LYS A 451 -30.69 -15.80 -13.06
C LYS A 451 -29.47 -16.12 -13.93
N GLY A 452 -29.28 -17.40 -14.28
CA GLY A 452 -28.23 -17.87 -15.18
C GLY A 452 -28.43 -17.40 -16.62
N ASP A 453 -29.69 -17.24 -17.05
CA ASP A 453 -30.05 -16.91 -18.44
C ASP A 453 -30.01 -15.40 -18.78
N GLY A 454 -29.37 -14.59 -17.93
CA GLY A 454 -29.13 -13.17 -18.27
C GLY A 454 -29.12 -12.15 -17.14
N SER A 455 -29.25 -12.51 -15.85
CA SER A 455 -29.23 -11.50 -14.78
C SER A 455 -27.83 -11.01 -14.38
N TYR A 456 -26.77 -11.73 -14.77
CA TYR A 456 -25.37 -11.29 -14.66
C TYR A 456 -24.84 -10.67 -15.97
N SER A 457 -25.74 -10.05 -16.75
CA SER A 457 -25.47 -9.49 -18.08
C SER A 457 -24.50 -8.30 -18.09
N ASN A 458 -24.18 -7.74 -16.93
CA ASN A 458 -23.07 -6.79 -16.77
C ASN A 458 -22.00 -7.43 -15.87
N PRO A 459 -21.00 -8.13 -16.42
CA PRO A 459 -19.87 -8.57 -15.63
C PRO A 459 -19.22 -7.35 -14.96
N GLU A 460 -18.85 -7.51 -13.68
CA GLU A 460 -17.96 -6.55 -13.03
C GLU A 460 -16.76 -6.24 -13.95
N PRO A 461 -16.24 -5.02 -13.96
CA PRO A 461 -15.07 -4.71 -14.78
C PRO A 461 -13.92 -5.63 -14.39
N PHE A 462 -13.27 -6.24 -15.39
CA PHE A 462 -12.09 -7.07 -15.16
C PHE A 462 -11.00 -6.26 -14.44
N GLN A 463 -10.27 -6.92 -13.55
CA GLN A 463 -9.16 -6.31 -12.81
C GLN A 463 -8.04 -5.90 -13.76
N ASP A 464 -7.38 -4.80 -13.45
CA ASP A 464 -6.27 -4.31 -14.25
C ASP A 464 -5.05 -5.23 -14.09
N PRO A 465 -4.35 -5.60 -15.19
CA PRO A 465 -3.15 -6.44 -15.14
C PRO A 465 -2.07 -5.93 -14.19
N SER A 466 -1.97 -4.61 -13.98
CA SER A 466 -1.05 -4.02 -13.01
C SER A 466 -1.33 -4.38 -11.56
N ASP A 467 -2.53 -4.83 -11.23
CA ASP A 467 -2.87 -5.26 -9.87
C ASP A 467 -2.25 -6.64 -9.56
N ASP A 468 -1.86 -7.39 -10.60
CA ASP A 468 -1.17 -8.66 -10.46
C ASP A 468 0.34 -8.45 -10.16
N LYS A 469 0.79 -9.01 -9.03
CA LYS A 469 2.18 -8.91 -8.59
C LYS A 469 3.18 -9.46 -9.60
N SER A 470 2.82 -10.52 -10.34
CA SER A 470 3.69 -11.13 -11.35
C SER A 470 3.95 -10.19 -12.52
N ILE A 471 2.96 -9.40 -12.92
CA ILE A 471 3.09 -8.36 -13.96
C ILE A 471 3.97 -7.22 -13.44
N MET A 472 3.68 -6.69 -12.25
CA MET A 472 4.46 -5.58 -11.69
C MET A 472 5.92 -5.95 -11.40
N LYS A 473 6.21 -7.23 -11.15
CA LYS A 473 7.58 -7.73 -10.99
C LYS A 473 8.42 -7.56 -12.28
N ARG A 474 7.81 -7.60 -13.47
CA ARG A 474 8.49 -7.42 -14.77
C ARG A 474 9.07 -6.03 -14.95
N LEU A 475 8.51 -5.00 -14.31
CA LEU A 475 9.06 -3.64 -14.33
C LEU A 475 10.51 -3.57 -13.80
N GLY A 476 10.87 -4.48 -12.90
CA GLY A 476 12.18 -4.50 -12.26
C GLY A 476 12.35 -3.46 -11.15
N CYS A 477 13.58 -3.32 -10.68
CA CYS A 477 13.97 -2.32 -9.70
C CYS A 477 13.83 -0.90 -10.27
N THR A 478 13.23 0.01 -9.49
CA THR A 478 13.06 1.41 -9.85
C THR A 478 13.97 2.36 -9.07
N GLU A 479 14.86 1.82 -8.23
CA GLU A 479 15.88 2.60 -7.55
C GLU A 479 16.79 3.30 -8.56
N THR A 480 17.18 4.53 -8.25
CA THR A 480 17.98 5.37 -9.15
C THR A 480 19.38 5.56 -8.61
N CYS A 481 20.37 5.51 -9.50
CA CYS A 481 21.73 5.82 -9.14
C CYS A 481 21.79 7.25 -8.62
N TYR A 482 22.29 7.41 -7.40
CA TYR A 482 22.39 8.70 -6.73
C TYR A 482 23.10 9.79 -7.56
N TRP A 483 24.04 9.37 -8.42
CA TRP A 483 24.87 10.30 -9.20
C TRP A 483 24.33 10.63 -10.57
N CYS A 484 23.89 9.63 -11.33
CA CYS A 484 23.46 9.86 -12.71
C CYS A 484 21.96 9.72 -12.91
N GLY A 485 21.20 9.33 -11.89
CA GLY A 485 19.76 9.08 -11.97
C GLY A 485 19.36 7.86 -12.80
N ALA A 486 20.32 7.04 -13.23
CA ALA A 486 20.03 5.84 -14.01
C ALA A 486 19.30 4.80 -13.15
N LEU A 487 18.24 4.21 -13.69
CA LEU A 487 17.48 3.16 -13.00
C LEU A 487 18.34 1.90 -12.85
N CYS A 488 18.27 1.25 -11.70
CA CYS A 488 18.86 -0.08 -11.47
C CYS A 488 18.33 -1.07 -12.52
N TRP A 489 19.14 -2.02 -12.96
CA TRP A 489 18.75 -3.04 -13.93
C TRP A 489 18.19 -4.32 -13.30
N GLY A 490 18.42 -4.51 -12.00
CA GLY A 490 17.99 -5.66 -11.22
C GLY A 490 16.48 -5.92 -11.23
N SER A 491 16.11 -7.11 -10.78
CA SER A 491 14.72 -7.49 -10.54
C SER A 491 14.09 -6.62 -9.47
N ARG A 492 12.76 -6.52 -9.47
CA ARG A 492 12.02 -5.82 -8.42
C ARG A 492 12.40 -6.40 -7.05
N ASP A 493 12.56 -5.53 -6.06
CA ASP A 493 12.83 -5.86 -4.65
C ASP A 493 14.14 -6.63 -4.39
N HIS A 494 15.07 -6.66 -5.36
CA HIS A 494 16.34 -7.38 -5.20
C HIS A 494 17.22 -6.87 -4.04
N HIS A 495 16.99 -5.65 -3.55
CA HIS A 495 17.67 -5.08 -2.38
C HIS A 495 17.40 -5.87 -1.07
N GLU A 496 16.40 -6.75 -1.07
CA GLU A 496 16.09 -7.66 0.05
C GLU A 496 16.92 -8.95 0.01
N ASN A 497 17.59 -9.26 -1.10
CA ASN A 497 18.36 -10.50 -1.26
C ASN A 497 19.55 -10.54 -0.27
N SER A 498 19.92 -11.74 0.18
CA SER A 498 21.07 -11.94 1.07
C SER A 498 22.40 -12.14 0.33
N ASP A 499 22.36 -12.29 -0.99
CA ASP A 499 23.52 -12.56 -1.83
C ASP A 499 23.99 -11.32 -2.62
N MET A 500 24.97 -11.52 -3.52
CA MET A 500 25.54 -10.45 -4.35
C MET A 500 24.55 -9.80 -5.32
N THR A 501 23.37 -10.40 -5.54
CA THR A 501 22.32 -9.81 -6.39
C THR A 501 21.60 -8.66 -5.70
N LYS A 502 21.81 -8.47 -4.38
CA LYS A 502 21.37 -7.27 -3.65
C LYS A 502 21.93 -5.98 -4.22
N VAL A 503 23.14 -6.03 -4.80
CA VAL A 503 23.86 -4.85 -5.27
C VAL A 503 23.19 -4.28 -6.53
N HIS A 504 22.84 -3.00 -6.47
CA HIS A 504 22.31 -2.24 -7.58
C HIS A 504 23.35 -2.10 -8.69
N HIS A 505 22.97 -2.45 -9.91
CA HIS A 505 23.79 -2.30 -11.10
C HIS A 505 22.98 -1.55 -12.15
N THR A 506 23.64 -0.73 -12.97
CA THR A 506 22.95 0.06 -13.99
C THR A 506 23.88 0.40 -15.14
N SER A 507 23.29 0.72 -16.29
CA SER A 507 23.98 1.42 -17.38
C SER A 507 24.10 2.90 -17.04
N HIS A 508 25.16 3.25 -16.32
CA HIS A 508 25.39 4.61 -15.83
C HIS A 508 25.41 5.63 -16.98
N GLN A 509 24.61 6.67 -16.84
CA GLN A 509 24.33 7.66 -17.89
C GLN A 509 25.06 9.00 -17.65
N PRO A 510 25.09 9.92 -18.63
CA PRO A 510 25.53 11.30 -18.41
C PRO A 510 24.83 11.93 -17.21
N ARG A 511 25.57 12.32 -16.18
CA ARG A 511 24.99 12.77 -14.90
C ARG A 511 24.19 14.08 -15.00
N GLY A 512 24.41 14.85 -16.06
CA GLY A 512 23.62 16.03 -16.39
C GLY A 512 22.15 15.70 -16.72
N LEU A 513 21.84 14.46 -17.11
CA LEU A 513 20.45 14.00 -17.26
C LEU A 513 19.69 14.11 -15.93
N SER A 514 20.32 13.71 -14.82
CA SER A 514 19.77 13.90 -13.47
C SER A 514 20.05 15.29 -12.86
N GLY A 515 20.37 16.29 -13.68
CA GLY A 515 20.61 17.67 -13.23
C GLY A 515 21.94 17.92 -12.51
N LYS A 516 22.91 16.98 -12.54
CA LYS A 516 24.21 17.24 -11.93
C LYS A 516 25.00 18.25 -12.76
N LYS A 517 25.45 19.30 -12.09
CA LYS A 517 26.18 20.43 -12.67
C LYS A 517 27.53 20.63 -12.02
N ASN A 518 28.44 21.28 -12.75
CA ASN A 518 29.64 21.86 -12.17
C ASN A 518 29.23 22.93 -11.15
N LYS A 519 29.77 22.89 -9.93
CA LYS A 519 29.41 23.86 -8.89
C LYS A 519 29.84 25.29 -9.22
N ALA A 520 30.97 25.47 -9.90
CA ALA A 520 31.53 26.77 -10.21
C ALA A 520 30.89 27.39 -11.47
N THR A 521 30.78 26.61 -12.55
CA THR A 521 30.25 27.14 -13.83
C THR A 521 28.74 27.01 -13.95
N LEU A 522 28.10 26.20 -13.09
CA LEU A 522 26.69 25.80 -13.17
C LEU A 522 26.34 25.05 -14.46
N GLU A 523 27.31 24.53 -15.20
CA GLU A 523 27.06 23.76 -16.43
C GLU A 523 26.74 22.30 -16.12
N LEU A 524 25.72 21.75 -16.79
CA LEU A 524 25.42 20.31 -16.75
C LEU A 524 26.62 19.48 -17.22
N ARG A 525 26.79 18.30 -16.65
CA ARG A 525 27.97 17.46 -16.86
C ARG A 525 27.68 16.24 -17.72
N ALA A 526 28.50 16.02 -18.76
CA ALA A 526 28.35 14.88 -19.66
C ALA A 526 29.02 13.60 -19.11
N VAL A 527 29.97 13.74 -18.18
CA VAL A 527 30.70 12.59 -17.63
C VAL A 527 29.77 11.61 -16.88
N PRO A 528 29.71 10.33 -17.27
CA PRO A 528 29.01 9.31 -16.49
C PRO A 528 29.82 8.92 -15.25
N CYS A 529 29.16 8.46 -14.18
CA CYS A 529 29.83 8.22 -12.90
C CYS A 529 30.85 7.06 -12.91
N HIS A 530 30.72 6.07 -13.80
CA HIS A 530 31.73 5.01 -13.96
C HIS A 530 33.04 5.52 -14.59
N LYS A 531 33.06 6.72 -15.20
CA LYS A 531 34.27 7.37 -15.74
C LYS A 531 34.87 8.42 -14.80
N MET A 532 34.32 8.59 -13.60
CA MET A 532 34.90 9.48 -12.60
C MET A 532 36.14 8.81 -11.98
N THR A 533 37.20 9.57 -11.83
CA THR A 533 38.43 9.09 -11.16
C THR A 533 38.18 8.94 -9.67
N ASP A 534 38.80 7.93 -9.07
CA ASP A 534 38.58 7.61 -7.65
C ASP A 534 39.10 8.70 -6.71
N ASP A 535 40.11 9.45 -7.12
CA ASP A 535 40.66 10.58 -6.36
C ASP A 535 39.82 11.85 -6.45
N LEU A 536 38.81 11.88 -7.33
CA LEU A 536 37.97 13.06 -7.48
C LEU A 536 37.19 13.33 -6.20
N TYR A 537 37.34 14.52 -5.65
CA TYR A 537 36.55 14.98 -4.52
C TYR A 537 35.09 15.16 -4.93
N VAL A 538 34.22 14.40 -4.27
CA VAL A 538 32.78 14.41 -4.49
C VAL A 538 32.04 14.95 -3.27
N TRP A 539 30.90 15.57 -3.56
CA TRP A 539 29.97 16.08 -2.56
C TRP A 539 28.59 15.51 -2.85
N TYR A 540 27.96 14.92 -1.85
CA TYR A 540 26.61 14.40 -1.94
C TYR A 540 25.84 14.65 -0.65
N HIS A 541 24.52 14.61 -0.78
CA HIS A 541 23.58 14.88 0.29
C HIS A 541 23.83 13.94 1.48
N GLY A 542 24.10 14.51 2.65
CA GLY A 542 24.44 13.76 3.86
C GLY A 542 25.93 13.68 4.20
N LYS A 543 26.84 14.12 3.31
CA LYS A 543 28.27 14.19 3.57
C LYS A 543 28.71 15.61 3.93
N MET A 544 29.23 15.81 5.15
CA MET A 544 29.65 17.13 5.65
C MET A 544 30.95 17.64 5.04
N CYS A 545 31.85 16.73 4.67
CA CYS A 545 33.14 17.05 4.05
C CYS A 545 33.24 16.36 2.68
N ALA A 546 34.00 16.95 1.76
CA ALA A 546 34.36 16.26 0.53
C ALA A 546 35.01 14.91 0.85
N THR A 547 34.66 13.88 0.10
CA THR A 547 35.37 12.60 0.12
C THR A 547 35.83 12.27 -1.28
N THR A 548 36.87 11.45 -1.42
CA THR A 548 37.25 10.89 -2.71
C THR A 548 36.16 9.96 -3.21
N TRP A 549 36.00 9.87 -4.52
CA TRP A 549 35.00 9.02 -5.17
C TRP A 549 35.20 7.53 -4.84
N GLY A 550 36.45 7.06 -4.78
CA GLY A 550 36.78 5.70 -4.36
C GLY A 550 36.25 5.37 -2.96
N ASN A 551 36.42 6.28 -2.00
CA ASN A 551 35.90 6.12 -0.64
C ASN A 551 34.37 6.19 -0.59
N ALA A 552 33.75 7.03 -1.41
CA ALA A 552 32.28 7.11 -1.49
C ALA A 552 31.68 5.79 -2.00
N LYS A 553 32.25 5.22 -3.06
CA LYS A 553 31.84 3.90 -3.59
C LYS A 553 31.97 2.80 -2.55
N ALA A 554 33.11 2.75 -1.86
CA ALA A 554 33.41 1.65 -0.93
C ALA A 554 32.58 1.70 0.37
N ARG A 555 32.21 2.89 0.85
CA ARG A 555 31.57 3.06 2.17
C ARG A 555 30.10 3.47 2.10
N ASP A 556 29.81 4.47 1.28
CA ASP A 556 28.53 5.18 1.34
C ASP A 556 27.57 4.70 0.23
N PHE A 557 28.09 4.04 -0.81
CA PHE A 557 27.34 3.47 -1.93
C PHE A 557 27.79 2.03 -2.24
N SER A 558 28.13 1.27 -1.20
CA SER A 558 28.64 -0.11 -1.32
C SER A 558 27.60 -1.09 -1.89
N ASP A 559 26.33 -0.71 -1.82
CA ASP A 559 25.18 -1.36 -2.44
C ASP A 559 25.01 -1.00 -3.93
N TRP A 560 25.91 -0.21 -4.54
CA TRP A 560 25.91 0.13 -5.95
C TRP A 560 27.22 -0.26 -6.66
N LYS A 561 27.10 -0.88 -7.84
CA LYS A 561 28.22 -1.07 -8.77
C LYS A 561 28.38 0.14 -9.66
N PHE A 562 29.58 0.72 -9.69
CA PHE A 562 29.93 1.88 -10.54
C PHE A 562 30.87 1.49 -11.69
N GLU A 563 30.49 0.45 -12.42
CA GLU A 563 31.23 -0.09 -13.56
C GLU A 563 30.48 0.20 -14.86
N ALA A 564 31.18 0.17 -16.00
CA ALA A 564 30.52 0.24 -17.29
C ALA A 564 29.64 -1.01 -17.47
N HIS A 565 28.38 -0.80 -17.84
CA HIS A 565 27.48 -1.91 -18.16
C HIS A 565 27.85 -2.53 -19.52
N CYS A 566 27.65 -3.84 -19.67
CA CYS A 566 27.98 -4.57 -20.91
C CYS A 566 27.15 -4.14 -22.13
N ASN A 567 26.00 -3.49 -21.90
CA ASN A 567 25.10 -3.04 -22.97
C ASN A 567 25.51 -1.66 -23.51
N GLY A 568 26.56 -1.61 -24.33
CA GLY A 568 27.10 -0.36 -24.90
C GLY A 568 26.08 0.47 -25.70
N VAL A 569 25.13 -0.19 -26.38
CA VAL A 569 24.08 0.46 -27.17
C VAL A 569 23.15 1.31 -26.30
N PHE A 570 22.90 0.89 -25.06
CA PHE A 570 22.08 1.67 -24.14
C PHE A 570 22.82 2.93 -23.65
N ASN A 571 24.13 2.85 -23.46
CA ASN A 571 24.94 4.02 -23.13
C ASN A 571 24.89 5.05 -24.27
N ASP A 572 24.99 4.60 -25.53
CA ASP A 572 24.83 5.46 -26.70
C ASP A 572 23.45 6.13 -26.73
N LEU A 573 22.39 5.40 -26.38
CA LEU A 573 21.05 5.98 -26.27
C LEU A 573 20.97 7.06 -25.19
N MET A 574 21.58 6.85 -24.02
CA MET A 574 21.59 7.86 -22.95
C MET A 574 22.40 9.10 -23.33
N CYS A 575 23.54 8.92 -23.99
CA CYS A 575 24.32 10.00 -24.56
C CYS A 575 23.52 10.78 -25.62
N TRP A 576 22.73 10.08 -26.43
CA TRP A 576 21.83 10.70 -27.42
C TRP A 576 20.72 11.50 -26.75
N PHE A 577 20.08 10.98 -25.70
CA PHE A 577 19.11 11.77 -24.92
C PHE A 577 19.75 13.03 -24.34
N PHE A 578 20.99 12.93 -23.84
CA PHE A 578 21.68 14.09 -23.29
C PHE A 578 21.96 15.15 -24.36
N GLU A 579 22.39 14.74 -25.55
CA GLU A 579 22.51 15.61 -26.72
C GLU A 579 21.21 16.36 -27.04
N LYS A 580 20.07 15.66 -26.99
CA LYS A 580 18.76 16.25 -27.36
C LYS A 580 18.13 17.11 -26.28
N LEU A 581 18.46 16.86 -25.01
CA LEU A 581 17.70 17.41 -23.87
C LEU A 581 18.50 18.32 -22.95
N HIS A 582 19.84 18.39 -23.04
CA HIS A 582 20.65 19.15 -22.06
C HIS A 582 20.24 20.65 -21.93
N HIS A 583 19.80 21.30 -23.01
CA HIS A 583 19.27 22.66 -22.95
C HIS A 583 17.93 22.74 -22.19
N ASN A 584 17.00 21.84 -22.49
CA ASN A 584 15.69 21.79 -21.85
C ASN A 584 15.82 21.45 -20.35
N LEU A 585 16.68 20.49 -20.01
CA LEU A 585 16.96 20.13 -18.63
C LEU A 585 17.65 21.28 -17.89
N ALA A 586 18.61 21.96 -18.53
CA ALA A 586 19.29 23.09 -17.92
C ALA A 586 18.32 24.20 -17.48
N ALA A 587 17.32 24.51 -18.32
CA ALA A 587 16.26 25.46 -17.99
C ALA A 587 15.40 25.01 -16.79
N LYS A 588 15.03 23.72 -16.71
CA LYS A 588 14.26 23.18 -15.57
C LYS A 588 15.06 23.19 -14.25
N TRP A 589 16.38 23.05 -14.32
CA TRP A 589 17.28 23.00 -13.16
C TRP A 589 17.94 24.34 -12.81
N ASP A 590 17.52 25.43 -13.47
CA ASP A 590 18.07 26.78 -13.33
C ASP A 590 19.62 26.76 -13.39
N CYS A 591 20.13 26.31 -14.53
CA CYS A 591 21.55 26.10 -14.75
C CYS A 591 21.93 26.21 -16.24
N LYS A 592 23.21 26.05 -16.57
CA LYS A 592 23.71 26.17 -17.94
C LYS A 592 23.75 24.81 -18.64
N PRO A 593 23.51 24.76 -19.96
CA PRO A 593 23.69 23.53 -20.73
C PRO A 593 25.14 23.04 -20.67
N ALA A 594 25.35 21.75 -20.94
CA ALA A 594 26.69 21.18 -20.98
C ALA A 594 27.56 21.82 -22.09
N PRO A 595 28.86 22.06 -21.83
CA PRO A 595 29.76 22.62 -22.83
C PRO A 595 30.08 21.59 -23.92
N SER A 596 30.11 22.03 -25.17
CA SER A 596 30.33 21.15 -26.33
C SER A 596 31.64 20.36 -26.27
N LYS A 597 32.69 20.92 -25.64
CA LYS A 597 33.95 20.21 -25.41
C LYS A 597 33.75 18.97 -24.52
N GLU A 598 33.09 19.12 -23.37
CA GLU A 598 32.83 18.00 -22.46
C GLU A 598 31.90 16.97 -23.09
N MET A 599 30.91 17.41 -23.88
CA MET A 599 30.04 16.49 -24.61
C MET A 599 30.81 15.69 -25.66
N ARG A 600 31.77 16.30 -26.36
CA ARG A 600 32.65 15.60 -27.32
C ARG A 600 33.55 14.58 -26.62
N ASP A 601 34.20 14.98 -25.54
CA ASP A 601 35.15 14.14 -24.78
C ASP A 601 34.47 12.89 -24.19
N HIS A 602 33.16 12.94 -23.98
CA HIS A 602 32.36 11.83 -23.46
C HIS A 602 31.41 11.20 -24.49
N GLY A 603 31.58 11.50 -25.79
CA GLY A 603 30.85 10.83 -26.87
C GLY A 603 29.35 11.14 -26.92
N CYS A 604 28.93 12.31 -26.41
CA CYS A 604 27.55 12.76 -26.39
C CYS A 604 27.17 13.65 -27.59
N LEU A 605 27.91 13.60 -28.70
CA LEU A 605 27.65 14.39 -29.90
C LEU A 605 27.62 13.50 -31.14
N PHE A 606 26.78 13.87 -32.11
CA PHE A 606 26.71 13.25 -33.44
C PHE A 606 26.32 11.75 -33.42
N LEU A 607 25.49 11.36 -32.46
CA LEU A 607 25.04 9.98 -32.31
C LEU A 607 23.96 9.62 -33.34
N ASN A 608 24.11 8.46 -33.98
CA ASN A 608 23.17 7.99 -35.00
C ASN A 608 21.94 7.33 -34.36
N TYR A 609 20.86 8.12 -34.22
CA TYR A 609 19.56 7.67 -33.72
C TYR A 609 19.07 6.37 -34.37
N TYR A 610 19.04 6.31 -35.71
CA TYR A 610 18.46 5.17 -36.44
C TYR A 610 19.24 3.89 -36.17
N LYS A 611 20.58 3.97 -36.12
CA LYS A 611 21.43 2.83 -35.79
C LYS A 611 21.19 2.34 -34.35
N ILE A 612 21.11 3.25 -33.38
CA ILE A 612 20.87 2.92 -31.97
C ILE A 612 19.51 2.23 -31.82
N ILE A 613 18.44 2.85 -32.32
CA ILE A 613 17.07 2.33 -32.19
C ILE A 613 16.90 1.02 -32.95
N SER A 614 17.45 0.88 -34.16
CA SER A 614 17.41 -0.39 -34.90
C SER A 614 18.05 -1.51 -34.10
N THR A 615 19.20 -1.27 -33.47
CA THR A 615 19.92 -2.28 -32.69
C THR A 615 19.13 -2.69 -31.44
N ILE A 616 18.48 -1.73 -30.77
CA ILE A 616 17.63 -2.03 -29.60
C ILE A 616 16.38 -2.81 -30.02
N ARG A 617 15.75 -2.45 -31.15
CA ARG A 617 14.58 -3.15 -31.67
C ARG A 617 14.86 -4.60 -32.06
N THR A 618 16.07 -4.96 -32.46
CA THR A 618 16.45 -6.36 -32.70
C THR A 618 16.49 -7.19 -31.40
N LYS A 619 16.65 -6.54 -30.23
CA LYS A 619 16.62 -7.19 -28.91
C LYS A 619 15.22 -7.28 -28.30
N LEU A 620 14.24 -6.54 -28.84
CA LEU A 620 12.84 -6.52 -28.40
C LEU A 620 12.01 -7.44 -29.30
#